data_AF-A0A9E3DHN1-F1
#
_entry.id   AF-A0A9E3DHN1-F1
#
_cell.length_a   1.000
_cell.length_b   1.000
_cell.length_c   1.000
_cell.angle_alpha   90.00
_cell.angle_beta   90.00
_cell.angle_gamma   90.00
#
_symmetry.space_group_name_H-M   'P 1'
#
loop_
_entity.id
_entity.type
_entity.pdbx_description
1 polymer ?
#
loop_
_entity_poly.entity_id
_entity_poly.type
_entity_poly.pdbx_seq_one_letter_code
_entity_poly.pdbx_strand_id
1 'polypeptide(L)'
;PTFGGGTRSAELTLPGFVHDVCSAVHPFGRCSPAWRGFPLERHGLKWIVSPVPLAHPFDDGDAAVSNDLARRFLRPLVAGWDELAADILGPLRPPRHPLLYARFGMLAPWPAAALARAMYRDPKQRALFGGIAAHSIVPLNSPLSSAIAWPLWLAGQSAGWPIPQGGAQKIADALGCYLRSLGGRIVTSHRVKSLRELGDGDVILADLTPRQLVDIAGAEMPASYTRRLRRFRFGPGVFQMDWALSGPIPWTAPQCAKACTVHLCGTLEEIEASEIAPWKGEHERRPFILLAQPTLFDDTRAPQGKHIAWAYCHVPNASTVDMSDRIEEQVERFAPGFRSLIIGRSKMNSLDLQARNENLQGGDVAGGAMTVSQFFLRPTVSMYRTPRRGLYLCSSSTPPGAGVHGMCGYQAARAALHDLGVDME
;
A
#
# COMPACT_ATOMS: atom_id res chain seq x y z
N PRO A 1 23.09 0.16 -7.59
CA PRO A 1 21.83 0.14 -6.80
C PRO A 1 20.63 0.36 -7.71
N THR A 2 19.56 -0.41 -7.51
CA THR A 2 18.29 -0.32 -8.25
C THR A 2 17.39 0.74 -7.60
N PHE A 3 16.79 1.63 -8.39
CA PHE A 3 15.81 2.62 -7.91
C PHE A 3 14.40 2.00 -7.81
N GLY A 4 13.50 2.67 -7.09
CA GLY A 4 12.10 2.24 -6.92
C GLY A 4 11.58 2.23 -5.48
N GLY A 5 12.46 2.44 -4.48
CA GLY A 5 12.04 2.50 -3.07
C GLY A 5 11.29 1.23 -2.64
N GLY A 6 10.03 1.39 -2.22
CA GLY A 6 9.15 0.28 -1.81
C GLY A 6 8.61 -0.60 -2.96
N THR A 7 8.81 -0.19 -4.21
CA THR A 7 8.42 -0.97 -5.41
C THR A 7 9.56 -1.84 -5.95
N ARG A 8 10.66 -1.99 -5.20
CA ARG A 8 11.77 -2.83 -5.63
C ARG A 8 11.44 -4.31 -5.49
N SER A 9 12.07 -5.12 -6.33
CA SER A 9 12.10 -6.59 -6.21
C SER A 9 13.54 -7.08 -6.11
N ALA A 10 13.76 -8.21 -5.44
CA ALA A 10 15.08 -8.80 -5.23
C ALA A 10 15.00 -10.30 -4.91
N GLU A 11 16.10 -11.03 -5.14
CA GLU A 11 16.25 -12.41 -4.70
C GLU A 11 16.54 -12.46 -3.19
N LEU A 12 15.49 -12.30 -2.37
CA LEU A 12 15.62 -12.17 -0.91
C LEU A 12 15.87 -13.50 -0.17
N THR A 13 15.58 -14.64 -0.79
CA THR A 13 15.71 -15.97 -0.16
C THR A 13 16.79 -16.83 -0.81
N LEU A 14 16.57 -17.25 -2.05
CA LEU A 14 17.44 -18.13 -2.84
C LEU A 14 17.61 -17.56 -4.26
N PRO A 15 18.70 -17.88 -4.97
CA PRO A 15 18.86 -17.50 -6.37
C PRO A 15 17.69 -17.98 -7.24
N GLY A 16 17.18 -17.12 -8.11
CA GLY A 16 16.03 -17.36 -8.97
C GLY A 16 14.65 -17.11 -8.33
N PHE A 17 14.57 -16.80 -7.03
CA PHE A 17 13.30 -16.52 -6.32
C PHE A 17 13.13 -15.01 -6.09
N VAL A 18 12.36 -14.34 -6.95
CA VAL A 18 12.24 -12.88 -6.98
C VAL A 18 11.09 -12.39 -6.11
N HIS A 19 11.39 -11.80 -4.96
CA HIS A 19 10.43 -11.26 -3.99
C HIS A 19 10.27 -9.74 -4.12
N ASP A 20 9.14 -9.21 -3.68
CA ASP A 20 8.94 -7.76 -3.58
C ASP A 20 9.42 -7.26 -2.22
N VAL A 21 10.25 -6.22 -2.22
CA VAL A 21 10.94 -5.76 -1.01
C VAL A 21 9.97 -5.10 -0.03
N CYS A 22 8.83 -4.57 -0.50
CA CYS A 22 7.84 -3.92 0.37
C CYS A 22 6.40 -3.96 -0.18
N SER A 23 6.16 -3.66 -1.47
CA SER A 23 4.78 -3.69 -2.02
C SER A 23 4.63 -4.83 -3.03
N ALA A 24 3.81 -5.83 -2.70
CA ALA A 24 3.63 -7.03 -3.54
C ALA A 24 2.44 -6.94 -4.52
N VAL A 25 1.30 -6.40 -4.07
CA VAL A 25 0.06 -6.32 -4.86
C VAL A 25 -0.37 -4.86 -4.99
N HIS A 26 -0.90 -4.49 -6.16
CA HIS A 26 -1.06 -3.09 -6.55
C HIS A 26 -2.52 -2.78 -6.91
N PRO A 27 -3.45 -2.68 -5.93
CA PRO A 27 -4.88 -2.45 -6.15
C PRO A 27 -5.21 -1.33 -7.15
N PHE A 28 -4.44 -0.23 -7.09
CA PHE A 28 -4.63 0.95 -7.95
C PHE A 28 -3.68 0.99 -9.16
N GLY A 29 -2.86 -0.04 -9.36
CA GLY A 29 -1.79 -0.05 -10.37
C GLY A 29 -2.28 0.17 -11.80
N ARG A 30 -3.48 -0.33 -12.13
CA ARG A 30 -4.09 -0.18 -13.47
C ARG A 30 -5.18 0.88 -13.56
N CYS A 31 -5.74 1.31 -12.43
CA CYS A 31 -6.94 2.13 -12.40
C CYS A 31 -6.74 3.48 -11.70
N SER A 32 -5.52 3.80 -11.28
CA SER A 32 -5.20 5.14 -10.79
C SER A 32 -5.19 6.15 -11.95
N PRO A 33 -5.82 7.33 -11.78
CA PRO A 33 -5.73 8.41 -12.75
C PRO A 33 -4.31 8.92 -13.00
N ALA A 34 -3.34 8.69 -12.10
CA ALA A 34 -1.96 9.15 -12.28
C ALA A 34 -1.27 8.50 -13.48
N TRP A 35 -1.66 7.27 -13.82
CA TRP A 35 -1.07 6.50 -14.91
C TRP A 35 -1.73 6.79 -16.26
N ARG A 36 -2.88 7.50 -16.25
CA ARG A 36 -3.66 7.80 -17.45
C ARG A 36 -2.80 8.65 -18.39
N GLY A 37 -2.53 8.12 -19.59
CA GLY A 37 -1.69 8.78 -20.60
C GLY A 37 -0.21 8.39 -20.58
N PHE A 38 0.25 7.58 -19.61
CA PHE A 38 1.63 7.05 -19.64
C PHE A 38 1.67 5.73 -20.40
N PRO A 39 2.52 5.58 -21.44
CA PRO A 39 2.58 4.37 -22.25
C PRO A 39 3.42 3.27 -21.58
N LEU A 40 3.16 2.95 -20.31
CA LEU A 40 4.01 2.09 -19.48
C LEU A 40 4.14 0.66 -20.05
N GLU A 41 3.12 0.15 -20.74
CA GLU A 41 3.16 -1.14 -21.43
C GLU A 41 4.20 -1.17 -22.56
N ARG A 42 4.37 -0.04 -23.27
CA ARG A 42 5.42 0.11 -24.30
C ARG A 42 6.83 0.11 -23.67
N HIS A 43 6.91 0.40 -22.39
CA HIS A 43 8.13 0.35 -21.58
C HIS A 43 8.26 -0.95 -20.77
N GLY A 44 7.50 -1.99 -21.12
CA GLY A 44 7.66 -3.35 -20.60
C GLY A 44 6.84 -3.68 -19.35
N LEU A 45 5.97 -2.78 -18.87
CA LEU A 45 5.07 -3.08 -17.77
C LEU A 45 3.93 -3.98 -18.25
N LYS A 46 3.83 -5.18 -17.67
CA LYS A 46 2.70 -6.10 -17.90
C LYS A 46 2.04 -6.41 -16.58
N TRP A 47 0.72 -6.29 -16.54
CA TRP A 47 -0.07 -6.59 -15.35
C TRP A 47 -0.72 -7.97 -15.46
N ILE A 48 -0.68 -8.72 -14.36
CA ILE A 48 -1.33 -10.01 -14.18
C ILE A 48 -2.41 -9.84 -13.13
N VAL A 49 -3.58 -10.45 -13.35
CA VAL A 49 -4.74 -10.38 -12.47
C VAL A 49 -5.13 -11.81 -12.10
N SER A 50 -5.31 -12.07 -10.81
CA SER A 50 -5.83 -13.37 -10.36
C SER A 50 -7.35 -13.45 -10.59
N PRO A 51 -7.91 -14.67 -10.77
CA PRO A 51 -9.35 -14.85 -10.96
C PRO A 51 -10.21 -14.19 -9.87
N VAL A 52 -9.70 -14.13 -8.65
CA VAL A 52 -10.30 -13.41 -7.53
C VAL A 52 -9.28 -12.40 -6.99
N PRO A 53 -9.66 -11.11 -6.77
CA PRO A 53 -8.77 -10.10 -6.18
C PRO A 53 -8.23 -10.49 -4.79
N LEU A 54 -9.09 -11.07 -3.96
CA LEU A 54 -8.82 -11.37 -2.56
C LEU A 54 -9.63 -12.57 -2.06
N ALA A 55 -8.99 -13.43 -1.27
CA ALA A 55 -9.63 -14.46 -0.45
C ALA A 55 -9.32 -14.30 1.05
N HIS A 56 -10.20 -14.80 1.90
CA HIS A 56 -10.07 -14.80 3.37
C HIS A 56 -10.54 -16.16 3.91
N PRO A 57 -9.63 -17.08 4.31
CA PRO A 57 -9.99 -18.39 4.83
C PRO A 57 -10.48 -18.38 6.28
N PHE A 58 -11.19 -19.43 6.66
CA PHE A 58 -11.73 -19.69 8.00
C PHE A 58 -11.37 -21.10 8.48
N ASP A 59 -11.50 -21.34 9.79
CA ASP A 59 -11.15 -22.62 10.43
C ASP A 59 -12.02 -23.81 9.99
N ASP A 60 -13.20 -23.53 9.42
CA ASP A 60 -14.12 -24.56 8.91
C ASP A 60 -13.71 -25.09 7.52
N GLY A 61 -12.57 -24.63 6.99
CA GLY A 61 -12.05 -25.05 5.69
C GLY A 61 -12.69 -24.33 4.50
N ASP A 62 -13.49 -23.30 4.74
CA ASP A 62 -14.08 -22.45 3.71
C ASP A 62 -13.38 -21.08 3.65
N ALA A 63 -13.68 -20.29 2.62
CA ALA A 63 -13.15 -18.94 2.45
C ALA A 63 -14.16 -17.98 1.83
N ALA A 64 -14.18 -16.74 2.32
CA ALA A 64 -14.88 -15.65 1.66
C ALA A 64 -13.98 -15.02 0.59
N VAL A 65 -14.57 -14.60 -0.52
CA VAL A 65 -13.89 -13.95 -1.63
C VAL A 65 -14.45 -12.55 -1.86
N SER A 66 -13.65 -11.63 -2.43
CA SER A 66 -14.03 -10.22 -2.61
C SER A 66 -15.42 -9.98 -3.22
N ASN A 67 -15.87 -10.89 -4.08
CA ASN A 67 -17.16 -10.80 -4.77
C ASN A 67 -18.35 -11.03 -3.82
N ASP A 68 -18.14 -11.67 -2.68
CA ASP A 68 -19.18 -11.95 -1.69
C ASP A 68 -19.65 -10.66 -0.99
N LEU A 69 -18.87 -9.57 -1.06
CA LEU A 69 -19.27 -8.26 -0.52
C LEU A 69 -20.18 -7.48 -1.47
N ALA A 70 -20.46 -7.98 -2.68
CA ALA A 70 -21.25 -7.26 -3.66
C ALA A 70 -22.68 -6.98 -3.16
N ARG A 71 -23.10 -5.71 -3.23
CA ARG A 71 -24.45 -5.28 -2.89
C ARG A 71 -25.04 -4.42 -3.99
N ARG A 72 -26.37 -4.48 -4.16
CA ARG A 72 -27.09 -3.72 -5.21
C ARG A 72 -26.79 -2.22 -5.15
N PHE A 73 -26.74 -1.63 -3.96
CA PHE A 73 -26.48 -0.20 -3.79
C PHE A 73 -25.02 0.21 -4.04
N LEU A 74 -24.08 -0.73 -4.04
CA LEU A 74 -22.66 -0.49 -4.35
C LEU A 74 -22.38 -0.54 -5.87
N ARG A 75 -23.26 -1.14 -6.67
CA ARG A 75 -23.10 -1.25 -8.13
C ARG A 75 -22.82 0.09 -8.82
N PRO A 76 -23.49 1.21 -8.47
CA PRO A 76 -23.17 2.50 -9.06
C PRO A 76 -21.77 3.02 -8.73
N LEU A 77 -21.21 2.65 -7.56
CA LEU A 77 -19.83 3.03 -7.20
C LEU A 77 -18.80 2.23 -7.99
N VAL A 78 -19.09 0.95 -8.28
CA VAL A 78 -18.25 0.11 -9.16
C VAL A 78 -18.30 0.63 -10.59
N ALA A 79 -19.51 0.90 -11.11
CA ALA A 79 -19.69 1.40 -12.47
C ALA A 79 -19.09 2.80 -12.69
N GLY A 80 -19.12 3.65 -11.67
CA GLY A 80 -18.55 5.00 -11.70
C GLY A 80 -17.16 5.12 -11.09
N TRP A 81 -16.36 4.04 -11.12
CA TRP A 81 -15.03 4.03 -10.51
C TRP A 81 -14.11 5.08 -11.13
N ASP A 82 -14.09 5.21 -12.46
CA ASP A 82 -13.17 6.13 -13.15
C ASP A 82 -13.41 7.60 -12.80
N GLU A 83 -14.68 7.96 -12.58
CA GLU A 83 -15.12 9.27 -12.09
C GLU A 83 -14.76 9.45 -10.62
N LEU A 84 -15.01 8.42 -9.80
CA LEU A 84 -14.85 8.48 -8.36
C LEU A 84 -13.37 8.48 -7.94
N ALA A 85 -12.52 7.70 -8.63
CA ALA A 85 -11.11 7.55 -8.33
C ALA A 85 -10.35 8.88 -8.42
N ALA A 86 -10.72 9.74 -9.37
CA ALA A 86 -10.13 11.08 -9.52
C ALA A 86 -10.41 12.01 -8.34
N ASP A 87 -11.57 11.84 -7.68
CA ASP A 87 -11.98 12.64 -6.53
C ASP A 87 -11.53 12.02 -5.21
N ILE A 88 -11.56 10.69 -5.07
CA ILE A 88 -11.07 9.97 -3.86
C ILE A 88 -9.55 10.03 -3.74
N LEU A 89 -8.84 9.82 -4.85
CA LEU A 89 -7.37 9.81 -4.87
C LEU A 89 -6.78 11.20 -5.15
N GLY A 90 -7.62 12.23 -5.17
CA GLY A 90 -7.23 13.63 -5.38
C GLY A 90 -7.32 14.47 -4.10
N PRO A 91 -6.86 15.73 -4.14
CA PRO A 91 -7.08 16.66 -3.04
C PRO A 91 -8.57 16.99 -2.89
N LEU A 92 -8.97 17.43 -1.70
CA LEU A 92 -10.33 17.89 -1.41
C LEU A 92 -10.71 19.03 -2.37
N ARG A 93 -11.73 18.79 -3.20
CA ARG A 93 -12.31 19.75 -4.14
C ARG A 93 -13.80 19.47 -4.29
N PRO A 94 -14.61 20.44 -4.75
CA PRO A 94 -15.99 20.15 -5.14
C PRO A 94 -16.02 18.97 -6.13
N PRO A 95 -16.73 17.87 -5.82
CA PRO A 95 -16.71 16.67 -6.64
C PRO A 95 -17.38 16.95 -7.98
N ARG A 96 -16.81 16.41 -9.06
CA ARG A 96 -17.42 16.51 -10.40
C ARG A 96 -18.72 15.70 -10.49
N HIS A 97 -18.82 14.65 -9.68
CA HIS A 97 -19.97 13.75 -9.62
C HIS A 97 -20.56 13.73 -8.21
N PRO A 98 -21.33 14.78 -7.81
CA PRO A 98 -21.75 14.98 -6.43
C PRO A 98 -22.61 13.83 -5.87
N LEU A 99 -23.44 13.20 -6.69
CA LEU A 99 -24.27 12.06 -6.26
C LEU A 99 -23.46 10.80 -5.98
N LEU A 100 -22.44 10.51 -6.80
CA LEU A 100 -21.53 9.37 -6.58
C LEU A 100 -20.66 9.62 -5.34
N TYR A 101 -20.13 10.83 -5.21
CA TYR A 101 -19.32 11.21 -4.06
C TYR A 101 -20.14 11.22 -2.76
N ALA A 102 -21.40 11.68 -2.79
CA ALA A 102 -22.28 11.61 -1.62
C ALA A 102 -22.54 10.16 -1.17
N ARG A 103 -22.75 9.23 -2.12
CA ARG A 103 -22.90 7.79 -1.81
C ARG A 103 -21.65 7.22 -1.15
N PHE A 104 -20.46 7.57 -1.66
CA PHE A 104 -19.19 7.19 -1.03
C PHE A 104 -19.05 7.81 0.36
N GLY A 105 -19.35 9.11 0.49
CA GLY A 105 -19.27 9.88 1.73
C GLY A 105 -20.23 9.41 2.83
N MET A 106 -21.30 8.69 2.50
CA MET A 106 -22.17 8.04 3.49
C MET A 106 -21.53 6.80 4.13
N LEU A 107 -20.57 6.16 3.45
CA LEU A 107 -19.95 4.92 3.89
C LEU A 107 -18.60 5.15 4.58
N ALA A 108 -17.77 6.04 4.04
CA ALA A 108 -16.38 6.27 4.47
C ALA A 108 -16.18 6.74 5.93
N PRO A 109 -17.05 7.56 6.55
CA PRO A 109 -16.83 8.06 7.91
C PRO A 109 -16.92 7.01 9.02
N TRP A 110 -17.63 5.91 8.77
CA TRP A 110 -17.97 4.94 9.81
C TRP A 110 -16.78 4.09 10.24
N PRO A 111 -16.72 3.69 11.52
CA PRO A 111 -15.83 2.62 11.95
C PRO A 111 -16.09 1.33 11.15
N ALA A 112 -15.03 0.73 10.61
CA ALA A 112 -15.12 -0.42 9.73
C ALA A 112 -15.82 -1.61 10.38
N ALA A 113 -15.53 -1.88 11.66
CA ALA A 113 -16.14 -3.01 12.35
C ALA A 113 -17.64 -2.80 12.62
N ALA A 114 -18.05 -1.57 12.98
CA ALA A 114 -19.46 -1.24 13.14
C ALA A 114 -20.21 -1.33 11.80
N LEU A 115 -19.60 -0.82 10.72
CA LEU A 115 -20.16 -0.87 9.38
C LEU A 115 -20.28 -2.31 8.87
N ALA A 116 -19.27 -3.16 9.11
CA ALA A 116 -19.31 -4.58 8.78
C ALA A 116 -20.50 -5.29 9.44
N ARG A 117 -20.66 -5.09 10.76
CA ARG A 117 -21.76 -5.69 11.55
C ARG A 117 -23.14 -5.20 11.10
N ALA A 118 -23.26 -3.91 10.78
CA ALA A 118 -24.50 -3.32 10.32
C ALA A 118 -24.87 -3.75 8.90
N MET A 119 -23.88 -3.86 8.00
CA MET A 119 -24.11 -4.24 6.62
C MET A 119 -24.36 -5.73 6.50
N TYR A 120 -23.45 -6.58 6.97
CA TYR A 120 -23.44 -8.01 6.64
C TYR A 120 -24.04 -8.87 7.75
N ARG A 121 -24.87 -9.85 7.38
CA ARG A 121 -25.40 -10.86 8.32
C ARG A 121 -24.43 -12.03 8.48
N ASP A 122 -23.79 -12.43 7.40
CA ASP A 122 -22.80 -13.50 7.38
C ASP A 122 -21.50 -13.05 8.09
N PRO A 123 -21.04 -13.76 9.14
CA PRO A 123 -19.75 -13.50 9.79
C PRO A 123 -18.56 -13.51 8.83
N LYS A 124 -18.58 -14.33 7.77
CA LYS A 124 -17.48 -14.43 6.81
C LYS A 124 -17.33 -13.16 5.97
N GLN A 125 -18.45 -12.58 5.54
CA GLN A 125 -18.47 -11.27 4.87
C GLN A 125 -17.99 -10.14 5.79
N ARG A 126 -18.32 -10.20 7.08
CA ARG A 126 -17.83 -9.20 8.06
C ARG A 126 -16.31 -9.25 8.20
N ALA A 127 -15.75 -10.44 8.35
CA ALA A 127 -14.31 -10.64 8.46
C ALA A 127 -13.58 -10.21 7.17
N LEU A 128 -14.11 -10.57 6.00
CA LEU A 128 -13.55 -10.15 4.70
C LEU A 128 -13.50 -8.61 4.57
N PHE A 129 -14.57 -7.91 4.92
CA PHE A 129 -14.56 -6.44 4.94
C PHE A 129 -13.58 -5.87 5.97
N GLY A 130 -13.52 -6.48 7.17
CA GLY A 130 -12.56 -6.13 8.21
C GLY A 130 -11.12 -6.23 7.75
N GLY A 131 -10.75 -7.31 7.06
CA GLY A 131 -9.42 -7.50 6.50
C GLY A 131 -9.08 -6.48 5.41
N ILE A 132 -10.04 -6.08 4.57
CA ILE A 132 -9.83 -4.99 3.61
C ILE A 132 -9.57 -3.67 4.37
N ALA A 133 -10.33 -3.39 5.44
CA ALA A 133 -10.13 -2.20 6.26
C ALA A 133 -8.80 -2.18 7.03
N ALA A 134 -8.27 -3.33 7.43
CA ALA A 134 -6.99 -3.46 8.14
C ALA A 134 -5.80 -2.90 7.33
N HIS A 135 -5.90 -2.76 6.01
CA HIS A 135 -4.90 -2.02 5.21
C HIS A 135 -4.71 -0.55 5.62
N SER A 136 -5.64 0.03 6.39
CA SER A 136 -5.49 1.39 6.94
C SER A 136 -4.45 1.47 8.06
N ILE A 137 -4.09 0.34 8.67
CA ILE A 137 -3.19 0.25 9.83
C ILE A 137 -3.71 1.10 11.01
N VAL A 138 -5.03 1.29 11.10
CA VAL A 138 -5.71 1.90 12.26
C VAL A 138 -6.68 0.90 12.88
N PRO A 139 -7.00 1.04 14.18
CA PRO A 139 -7.98 0.17 14.80
C PRO A 139 -9.33 0.25 14.07
N LEU A 140 -9.97 -0.89 13.79
CA LEU A 140 -11.19 -0.97 12.98
C LEU A 140 -12.42 -0.30 13.63
N ASN A 141 -12.33 0.02 14.92
CA ASN A 141 -13.33 0.76 15.67
C ASN A 141 -13.11 2.29 15.62
N SER A 142 -12.01 2.75 15.00
CA SER A 142 -11.72 4.18 14.85
C SER A 142 -12.61 4.82 13.77
N PRO A 143 -13.01 6.10 13.93
CA PRO A 143 -13.62 6.86 12.84
C PRO A 143 -12.76 6.83 11.58
N LEU A 144 -13.38 6.83 10.40
CA LEU A 144 -12.73 6.77 9.08
C LEU A 144 -11.95 5.48 8.77
N SER A 145 -11.95 4.48 9.64
CA SER A 145 -11.26 3.20 9.34
C SER A 145 -11.84 2.46 8.13
N SER A 146 -13.11 2.71 7.76
CA SER A 146 -13.69 2.19 6.51
C SER A 146 -13.33 2.98 5.25
N ALA A 147 -12.75 4.18 5.39
CA ALA A 147 -12.49 5.08 4.26
C ALA A 147 -11.48 4.51 3.26
N ILE A 148 -10.54 3.67 3.69
CA ILE A 148 -9.62 2.95 2.78
C ILE A 148 -10.23 1.66 2.23
N ALA A 149 -11.19 1.07 2.96
CA ALA A 149 -11.72 -0.23 2.62
C ALA A 149 -12.51 -0.18 1.31
N TRP A 150 -13.29 0.89 1.14
CA TRP A 150 -14.13 1.07 -0.04
C TRP A 150 -13.33 1.28 -1.33
N PRO A 151 -12.34 2.20 -1.41
CA PRO A 151 -11.52 2.34 -2.60
C PRO A 151 -10.77 1.07 -2.95
N LEU A 152 -10.23 0.35 -1.96
CA LEU A 152 -9.56 -0.93 -2.18
C LEU A 152 -10.52 -1.98 -2.74
N TRP A 153 -11.70 -2.15 -2.14
CA TRP A 153 -12.70 -3.08 -2.65
C TRP A 153 -13.17 -2.71 -4.06
N LEU A 154 -13.49 -1.44 -4.32
CA LEU A 154 -13.92 -0.94 -5.62
C LEU A 154 -12.84 -1.15 -6.70
N ALA A 155 -11.58 -0.89 -6.37
CA ALA A 155 -10.46 -1.18 -7.25
C ALA A 155 -10.29 -2.68 -7.52
N GLY A 156 -10.58 -3.54 -6.53
CA GLY A 156 -10.63 -4.99 -6.72
C GLY A 156 -11.72 -5.40 -7.70
N GLN A 157 -12.93 -4.83 -7.57
CA GLN A 157 -14.03 -5.09 -8.49
C GLN A 157 -13.78 -4.56 -9.90
N SER A 158 -13.06 -3.44 -10.03
CA SER A 158 -12.86 -2.75 -11.31
C SER A 158 -11.61 -3.20 -12.06
N ALA A 159 -10.54 -3.53 -11.33
CA ALA A 159 -9.21 -3.77 -11.89
C ALA A 159 -8.49 -5.03 -11.36
N GLY A 160 -9.09 -5.76 -10.42
CA GLY A 160 -8.66 -7.11 -10.08
C GLY A 160 -7.46 -7.25 -9.13
N TRP A 161 -7.00 -6.18 -8.50
CA TRP A 161 -5.77 -6.16 -7.66
C TRP A 161 -4.55 -6.78 -8.35
N PRO A 162 -4.06 -6.14 -9.42
CA PRO A 162 -3.02 -6.72 -10.25
C PRO A 162 -1.67 -6.80 -9.54
N ILE A 163 -0.84 -7.71 -10.05
CA ILE A 163 0.61 -7.76 -9.82
C ILE A 163 1.35 -7.48 -11.14
N PRO A 164 2.52 -6.83 -11.11
CA PRO A 164 3.37 -6.71 -12.28
C PRO A 164 4.12 -8.03 -12.55
N GLN A 165 4.11 -8.49 -13.81
CA GLN A 165 4.86 -9.68 -14.24
C GLN A 165 6.36 -9.49 -13.96
N GLY A 166 6.99 -10.45 -13.30
CA GLY A 166 8.39 -10.41 -12.90
C GLY A 166 8.67 -9.59 -11.63
N GLY A 167 7.63 -9.09 -10.94
CA GLY A 167 7.75 -8.36 -9.68
C GLY A 167 7.62 -6.84 -9.78
N ALA A 168 7.41 -6.20 -8.63
CA ALA A 168 7.16 -4.77 -8.44
C ALA A 168 8.19 -3.86 -9.14
N GLN A 169 9.45 -4.31 -9.27
CA GLN A 169 10.53 -3.55 -9.91
C GLN A 169 10.16 -3.10 -11.34
N LYS A 170 9.32 -3.86 -12.05
CA LYS A 170 8.86 -3.48 -13.41
C LYS A 170 8.09 -2.16 -13.47
N ILE A 171 7.45 -1.76 -12.37
CA ILE A 171 6.77 -0.45 -12.30
C ILE A 171 7.83 0.66 -12.33
N ALA A 172 8.84 0.57 -11.47
CA ALA A 172 9.94 1.52 -11.42
C ALA A 172 10.72 1.53 -12.74
N ASP A 173 11.04 0.35 -13.29
CA ASP A 173 11.78 0.23 -14.56
C ASP A 173 11.03 0.88 -15.72
N ALA A 174 9.72 0.65 -15.84
CA ALA A 174 8.90 1.24 -16.90
C ALA A 174 8.80 2.77 -16.75
N LEU A 175 8.57 3.27 -15.54
CA LEU A 175 8.56 4.72 -15.27
C LEU A 175 9.93 5.35 -15.55
N GLY A 176 11.02 4.69 -15.17
CA GLY A 176 12.37 5.18 -15.41
C GLY A 176 12.76 5.14 -16.89
N CYS A 177 12.30 4.14 -17.64
CA CYS A 177 12.46 4.06 -19.10
C CYS A 177 11.68 5.19 -19.78
N TYR A 178 10.43 5.40 -19.38
CA TYR A 178 9.60 6.48 -19.91
C TYR A 178 10.23 7.85 -19.62
N LEU A 179 10.66 8.11 -18.39
CA LEU A 179 11.36 9.34 -18.02
C LEU A 179 12.58 9.61 -18.92
N ARG A 180 13.41 8.58 -19.17
CA ARG A 180 14.58 8.71 -20.06
C ARG A 180 14.18 8.98 -21.51
N SER A 181 13.09 8.40 -21.99
CA SER A 181 12.57 8.67 -23.34
C SER A 181 12.13 10.12 -23.52
N LEU A 182 11.76 10.80 -22.42
CA LEU A 182 11.43 12.22 -22.38
C LEU A 182 12.67 13.12 -22.14
N GLY A 183 13.88 12.56 -22.17
CA GLY A 183 15.13 13.29 -21.90
C GLY A 183 15.50 13.44 -20.42
N GLY A 184 14.73 12.83 -19.52
CA GLY A 184 15.03 12.83 -18.08
C GLY A 184 16.23 11.95 -17.71
N ARG A 185 16.85 12.27 -16.58
CA ARG A 185 18.04 11.56 -16.08
C ARG A 185 17.80 10.99 -14.69
N ILE A 186 18.29 9.77 -14.44
CA ILE A 186 18.20 9.10 -13.14
C ILE A 186 19.61 8.96 -12.58
N VAL A 187 19.84 9.52 -11.39
CA VAL A 187 21.10 9.42 -10.65
C VAL A 187 20.87 8.55 -9.44
N THR A 188 21.66 7.48 -9.31
CA THR A 188 21.64 6.56 -8.16
C THR A 188 22.96 6.61 -7.41
N SER A 189 23.05 5.97 -6.25
CA SER A 189 24.26 5.99 -5.39
C SER A 189 24.64 7.39 -4.89
N HIS A 190 23.68 8.32 -4.87
CA HIS A 190 23.90 9.69 -4.45
C HIS A 190 22.85 10.05 -3.39
N ARG A 191 23.31 10.33 -2.17
CA ARG A 191 22.46 10.77 -1.06
C ARG A 191 22.53 12.30 -0.98
N VAL A 192 21.43 12.95 -1.34
CA VAL A 192 21.26 14.40 -1.16
C VAL A 192 21.18 14.71 0.33
N LYS A 193 22.11 15.52 0.85
CA LYS A 193 22.13 15.95 2.26
C LYS A 193 21.68 17.40 2.43
N SER A 194 21.71 18.19 1.37
CA SER A 194 21.20 19.55 1.31
C SER A 194 20.58 19.84 -0.05
N LEU A 195 19.50 20.64 -0.08
CA LEU A 195 18.93 21.10 -1.36
C LEU A 195 19.90 21.91 -2.20
N ARG A 196 20.92 22.53 -1.60
CA ARG A 196 21.97 23.27 -2.31
C ARG A 196 22.75 22.41 -3.30
N GLU A 197 22.80 21.09 -3.09
CA GLU A 197 23.45 20.13 -4.00
C GLU A 197 22.70 20.00 -5.34
N LEU A 198 21.42 20.35 -5.38
CA LEU A 198 20.58 20.23 -6.58
C LEU A 198 20.68 21.45 -7.51
N GLY A 199 21.41 22.49 -7.11
CA GLY A 199 21.52 23.76 -7.84
C GLY A 199 20.23 24.59 -7.81
N ASP A 200 20.19 25.63 -8.63
CA ASP A 200 19.05 26.57 -8.73
C ASP A 200 17.93 26.02 -9.63
N GLY A 201 17.55 24.75 -9.45
CA GLY A 201 16.44 24.17 -10.19
C GLY A 201 15.14 24.95 -9.94
N ASP A 202 14.38 25.23 -11.01
CA ASP A 202 13.13 26.00 -10.93
C ASP A 202 12.07 25.32 -10.04
N VAL A 203 12.07 23.99 -10.03
CA VAL A 203 11.14 23.16 -9.25
C VAL A 203 11.85 21.93 -8.68
N ILE A 204 11.60 21.67 -7.40
CA ILE A 204 12.05 20.49 -6.65
C ILE A 204 10.82 19.77 -6.09
N LEU A 205 10.63 18.52 -6.51
CA LEU A 205 9.62 17.60 -5.97
C LEU A 205 10.32 16.60 -5.03
N ALA A 206 10.15 16.75 -3.72
CA ALA A 206 10.75 15.90 -2.71
C ALA A 206 9.86 14.69 -2.39
N ASP A 207 10.25 13.52 -2.89
CA ASP A 207 9.67 12.22 -2.50
C ASP A 207 10.28 11.72 -1.18
N LEU A 208 10.05 12.51 -0.13
CA LEU A 208 10.62 12.32 1.20
C LEU A 208 9.54 12.41 2.27
N THR A 209 9.82 11.84 3.44
CA THR A 209 9.00 12.11 4.63
C THR A 209 9.16 13.55 5.10
N PRO A 210 8.16 14.11 5.83
CA PRO A 210 8.24 15.44 6.42
C PRO A 210 9.48 15.67 7.28
N ARG A 211 9.93 14.64 8.04
CA ARG A 211 11.12 14.76 8.88
C ARG A 211 12.39 14.85 8.01
N GLN A 212 12.52 13.98 7.02
CA GLN A 212 13.66 14.01 6.09
C GLN A 212 13.73 15.31 5.28
N LEU A 213 12.57 15.88 4.89
CA LEU A 213 12.56 17.19 4.23
C LEU A 213 13.15 18.28 5.15
N VAL A 214 12.79 18.27 6.44
CA VAL A 214 13.36 19.24 7.39
C VAL A 214 14.86 19.02 7.56
N ASP A 215 15.36 17.78 7.48
CA ASP A 215 16.80 17.50 7.56
C ASP A 215 17.59 18.16 6.43
N ILE A 216 17.06 18.17 5.20
CA ILE A 216 17.80 18.69 4.02
C ILE A 216 17.48 20.15 3.66
N ALA A 217 16.31 20.65 4.08
CA ALA A 217 15.76 21.94 3.64
C ALA A 217 15.28 22.83 4.80
N GLY A 218 15.38 22.39 6.05
CA GLY A 218 14.76 23.06 7.20
C GLY A 218 15.24 24.50 7.41
N ALA A 219 16.49 24.81 7.08
CA ALA A 219 17.05 26.16 7.21
C ALA A 219 16.47 27.17 6.20
N GLU A 220 15.84 26.69 5.12
CA GLU A 220 15.25 27.52 4.06
C GLU A 220 13.75 27.77 4.27
N MET A 221 13.21 27.36 5.42
CA MET A 221 11.78 27.46 5.74
C MET A 221 11.56 28.04 7.15
N PRO A 222 10.41 28.70 7.41
CA PRO A 222 10.09 29.22 8.74
C PRO A 222 10.15 28.15 9.84
N ALA A 223 10.69 28.52 11.01
CA ALA A 223 10.83 27.62 12.15
C ALA A 223 9.49 27.03 12.67
N SER A 224 8.38 27.74 12.44
CA SER A 224 7.03 27.26 12.77
C SER A 224 6.60 26.10 11.87
N TYR A 225 6.92 26.16 10.58
CA TYR A 225 6.64 25.11 9.60
C TYR A 225 7.50 23.87 9.84
N THR A 226 8.81 24.05 10.05
CA THR A 226 9.71 22.93 10.33
C THR A 226 9.33 22.18 11.60
N ARG A 227 8.95 22.90 12.66
CA ARG A 227 8.44 22.31 13.92
C ARG A 227 7.18 21.49 13.70
N ARG A 228 6.28 21.93 12.80
CA ARG A 228 5.08 21.18 12.43
C ARG A 228 5.45 19.88 11.72
N LEU A 229 6.32 19.93 10.71
CA LEU A 229 6.77 18.73 10.00
C LEU A 229 7.52 17.73 10.91
N ARG A 230 8.29 18.21 11.89
CA ARG A 230 8.93 17.33 12.90
C ARG A 230 7.93 16.57 13.76
N ARG A 231 6.77 17.17 14.05
CA ARG A 231 5.67 16.57 14.82
C ARG A 231 4.78 15.63 13.99
N PHE A 232 5.05 15.47 12.70
CA PHE A 232 4.35 14.49 11.87
C PHE A 232 4.43 13.10 12.50
N ARG A 233 3.28 12.43 12.60
CA ARG A 233 3.13 11.15 13.30
C ARG A 233 3.19 10.00 12.32
N PHE A 234 4.02 9.02 12.64
CA PHE A 234 4.09 7.73 11.97
C PHE A 234 3.24 6.72 12.73
N GLY A 235 2.62 5.80 11.99
CA GLY A 235 1.77 4.75 12.52
C GLY A 235 2.56 3.53 13.00
N PRO A 236 1.88 2.42 13.31
CA PRO A 236 2.50 1.12 13.50
C PRO A 236 3.43 0.74 12.34
N GLY A 237 4.41 -0.11 12.63
CA GLY A 237 5.29 -0.71 11.64
C GLY A 237 4.79 -2.06 11.15
N VAL A 238 5.62 -2.75 10.37
CA VAL A 238 5.34 -4.10 9.89
C VAL A 238 6.51 -5.04 10.14
N PHE A 239 6.20 -6.32 10.32
CA PHE A 239 7.19 -7.40 10.23
C PHE A 239 6.91 -8.20 8.96
N GLN A 240 7.86 -8.24 8.04
CA GLN A 240 7.74 -8.89 6.74
C GLN A 240 8.46 -10.24 6.72
N MET A 241 7.86 -11.20 6.04
CA MET A 241 8.37 -12.52 5.72
C MET A 241 8.32 -12.79 4.22
N ASP A 242 9.35 -13.45 3.72
CA ASP A 242 9.47 -13.92 2.35
C ASP A 242 9.87 -15.39 2.36
N TRP A 243 9.18 -16.24 1.59
CA TRP A 243 9.47 -17.68 1.52
C TRP A 243 9.72 -18.14 0.10
N ALA A 244 10.82 -18.88 -0.10
CA ALA A 244 10.94 -19.80 -1.23
C ALA A 244 10.31 -21.14 -0.85
N LEU A 245 9.45 -21.65 -1.71
CA LEU A 245 8.64 -22.85 -1.47
C LEU A 245 8.91 -23.93 -2.52
N SER A 246 8.90 -25.19 -2.08
CA SER A 246 9.09 -26.36 -2.93
C SER A 246 7.87 -26.73 -3.77
N GLY A 247 6.70 -26.15 -3.46
CA GLY A 247 5.40 -26.31 -4.11
C GLY A 247 4.44 -25.18 -3.70
N PRO A 248 3.20 -25.14 -4.24
CA PRO A 248 2.21 -24.11 -3.90
C PRO A 248 1.69 -24.29 -2.47
N ILE A 249 1.20 -23.20 -1.85
CA ILE A 249 0.62 -23.26 -0.49
C ILE A 249 -0.60 -24.20 -0.50
N PRO A 250 -0.67 -25.22 0.39
CA PRO A 250 -1.71 -26.23 0.39
C PRO A 250 -2.94 -25.75 1.17
N TRP A 251 -3.59 -24.69 0.66
CA TRP A 251 -4.77 -24.10 1.31
C TRP A 251 -5.87 -25.15 1.54
N THR A 252 -6.39 -25.21 2.77
CA THR A 252 -7.58 -26.03 3.07
C THR A 252 -8.79 -25.55 2.25
N ALA A 253 -8.97 -24.23 2.15
CA ALA A 253 -10.01 -23.62 1.34
C ALA A 253 -9.53 -23.42 -0.11
N PRO A 254 -10.08 -24.14 -1.11
CA PRO A 254 -9.60 -24.11 -2.49
C PRO A 254 -9.78 -22.75 -3.18
N GLN A 255 -10.68 -21.89 -2.67
CA GLN A 255 -10.87 -20.54 -3.18
C GLN A 255 -9.60 -19.68 -3.01
N CYS A 256 -8.80 -19.94 -1.97
CA CYS A 256 -7.55 -19.20 -1.74
C CYS A 256 -6.54 -19.37 -2.88
N ALA A 257 -6.50 -20.54 -3.53
CA ALA A 257 -5.62 -20.77 -4.69
C ALA A 257 -6.03 -19.95 -5.94
N LYS A 258 -7.20 -19.31 -5.93
CA LYS A 258 -7.68 -18.44 -7.01
C LYS A 258 -7.35 -16.97 -6.80
N ALA A 259 -6.74 -16.60 -5.67
CA ALA A 259 -6.41 -15.23 -5.32
C ALA A 259 -4.91 -15.03 -5.14
N CYS A 260 -4.37 -13.95 -5.69
CA CYS A 260 -2.99 -13.55 -5.40
C CYS A 260 -2.86 -13.05 -3.97
N THR A 261 -3.84 -12.29 -3.47
CA THR A 261 -3.88 -11.80 -2.10
C THR A 261 -4.76 -12.69 -1.23
N VAL A 262 -4.25 -13.02 -0.03
CA VAL A 262 -4.99 -13.74 1.00
C VAL A 262 -4.86 -12.98 2.33
N HIS A 263 -5.98 -12.74 2.99
CA HIS A 263 -6.04 -12.18 4.34
C HIS A 263 -6.14 -13.31 5.36
N LEU A 264 -5.16 -13.45 6.25
CA LEU A 264 -5.14 -14.52 7.25
C LEU A 264 -5.36 -13.95 8.65
N CYS A 265 -6.43 -14.38 9.31
CA CYS A 265 -6.64 -14.12 10.74
C CYS A 265 -7.78 -15.01 11.26
N GLY A 266 -8.88 -15.08 10.51
CA GLY A 266 -10.10 -15.78 10.91
C GLY A 266 -11.27 -14.81 11.04
N THR A 267 -11.79 -14.60 12.25
CA THR A 267 -13.01 -13.79 12.46
C THR A 267 -12.74 -12.28 12.45
N LEU A 268 -13.81 -11.47 12.38
CA LEU A 268 -13.68 -10.01 12.51
C LEU A 268 -13.09 -9.62 13.88
N GLU A 269 -13.45 -10.34 14.93
CA GLU A 269 -12.98 -10.09 16.30
C GLU A 269 -11.47 -10.36 16.45
N GLU A 270 -10.94 -11.41 15.79
CA GLU A 270 -9.50 -11.66 15.73
C GLU A 270 -8.76 -10.52 14.99
N ILE A 271 -9.35 -10.00 13.90
CA ILE A 271 -8.79 -8.86 13.16
C ILE A 271 -8.79 -7.59 14.03
N GLU A 272 -9.89 -7.31 14.74
CA GLU A 272 -9.97 -6.16 15.66
C GLU A 272 -8.90 -6.22 16.76
N ALA A 273 -8.68 -7.40 17.34
CA ALA A 273 -7.64 -7.62 18.34
C ALA A 273 -6.23 -7.40 17.75
N SER A 274 -5.96 -7.97 16.58
CA SER A 274 -4.68 -7.77 15.88
C SER A 274 -4.39 -6.31 15.59
N GLU A 275 -5.37 -5.56 15.08
CA GLU A 275 -5.13 -4.19 14.61
C GLU A 275 -5.10 -3.15 15.74
N ILE A 276 -5.65 -3.45 16.92
CA ILE A 276 -5.52 -2.57 18.09
C ILE A 276 -4.20 -2.79 18.84
N ALA A 277 -3.63 -4.00 18.82
CA ALA A 277 -2.45 -4.34 19.63
C ALA A 277 -1.21 -3.47 19.30
N PRO A 278 -0.82 -3.23 18.03
CA PRO A 278 0.30 -2.36 17.69
C PRO A 278 0.17 -0.93 18.20
N TRP A 279 -1.07 -0.41 18.26
CA TRP A 279 -1.37 0.91 18.78
C TRP A 279 -1.23 1.01 20.31
N LYS A 280 -1.30 -0.13 21.01
CA LYS A 280 -1.02 -0.26 22.44
C LYS A 280 0.44 -0.61 22.75
N GLY A 281 1.28 -0.79 21.72
CA GLY A 281 2.65 -1.27 21.89
C GLY A 281 2.78 -2.78 22.10
N GLU A 282 1.72 -3.53 21.76
CA GLU A 282 1.63 -4.98 21.94
C GLU A 282 1.78 -5.72 20.62
N HIS A 283 2.13 -7.01 20.69
CA HIS A 283 2.25 -7.91 19.54
C HIS A 283 1.22 -9.02 19.66
N GLU A 284 0.26 -9.07 18.74
CA GLU A 284 -0.79 -10.08 18.75
C GLU A 284 -0.22 -11.49 18.51
N ARG A 285 -0.74 -12.50 19.21
CA ARG A 285 -0.33 -13.90 19.05
C ARG A 285 -0.84 -14.48 17.73
N ARG A 286 -2.05 -14.08 17.34
CA ARG A 286 -2.74 -14.47 16.10
C ARG A 286 -2.87 -13.25 15.18
N PRO A 287 -1.76 -12.73 14.63
CA PRO A 287 -1.80 -11.49 13.89
C PRO A 287 -2.62 -11.63 12.61
N PHE A 288 -3.28 -10.54 12.22
CA PHE A 288 -3.76 -10.33 10.87
C PHE A 288 -2.57 -10.24 9.92
N ILE A 289 -2.58 -11.08 8.89
CA ILE A 289 -1.50 -11.18 7.91
C ILE A 289 -2.04 -10.89 6.53
N LEU A 290 -1.33 -10.01 5.83
CA LEU A 290 -1.49 -9.77 4.40
C LEU A 290 -0.49 -10.67 3.68
N LEU A 291 -0.98 -11.66 2.94
CA LEU A 291 -0.16 -12.60 2.19
C LEU A 291 -0.37 -12.45 0.69
N ALA A 292 0.72 -12.51 -0.07
CA ALA A 292 0.74 -12.58 -1.53
C ALA A 292 1.43 -13.86 -2.02
N GLN A 293 0.84 -14.52 -3.02
CA GLN A 293 1.34 -15.76 -3.64
C GLN A 293 1.41 -15.64 -5.18
N PRO A 294 2.31 -14.78 -5.69
CA PRO A 294 2.26 -14.36 -7.10
C PRO A 294 2.57 -15.47 -8.11
N THR A 295 3.36 -16.48 -7.72
CA THR A 295 3.80 -17.58 -8.62
C THR A 295 2.71 -18.55 -9.05
N LEU A 296 1.51 -18.46 -8.47
CA LEU A 296 0.33 -19.13 -9.03
C LEU A 296 -0.12 -18.50 -10.37
N PHE A 297 0.26 -17.25 -10.62
CA PHE A 297 -0.17 -16.46 -11.78
C PHE A 297 1.01 -15.92 -12.60
N ASP A 298 2.21 -15.91 -12.04
CA ASP A 298 3.45 -15.42 -12.66
C ASP A 298 4.60 -16.40 -12.43
N ASP A 299 4.82 -17.29 -13.39
CA ASP A 299 5.85 -18.32 -13.38
C ASP A 299 7.28 -17.76 -13.51
N THR A 300 7.43 -16.47 -13.81
CA THR A 300 8.75 -15.84 -14.01
C THR A 300 9.48 -15.52 -12.72
N ARG A 301 8.82 -15.66 -11.55
CA ARG A 301 9.34 -15.24 -10.25
C ARG A 301 10.02 -16.34 -9.44
N ALA A 302 9.99 -17.58 -9.91
CA ALA A 302 10.62 -18.72 -9.26
C ALA A 302 11.04 -19.77 -10.30
N PRO A 303 11.99 -20.67 -9.98
CA PRO A 303 12.29 -21.82 -10.82
C PRO A 303 11.06 -22.71 -11.07
N GLN A 304 11.08 -23.50 -12.14
CA GLN A 304 9.96 -24.35 -12.53
C GLN A 304 9.51 -25.28 -11.38
N GLY A 305 8.20 -25.29 -11.13
CA GLY A 305 7.59 -26.10 -10.05
C GLY A 305 7.88 -25.59 -8.63
N LYS A 306 8.50 -24.42 -8.49
CA LYS A 306 8.76 -23.75 -7.22
C LYS A 306 7.91 -22.49 -7.11
N HIS A 307 7.75 -22.02 -5.88
CA HIS A 307 6.88 -20.90 -5.58
C HIS A 307 7.55 -19.91 -4.64
N ILE A 308 7.05 -18.68 -4.65
CA ILE A 308 7.29 -17.70 -3.59
C ILE A 308 6.00 -17.33 -2.89
N ALA A 309 6.13 -17.00 -1.62
CA ALA A 309 5.11 -16.29 -0.87
C ALA A 309 5.75 -15.10 -0.15
N TRP A 310 4.99 -14.03 -0.02
CA TRP A 310 5.35 -12.78 0.65
C TRP A 310 4.26 -12.48 1.67
N ALA A 311 4.60 -12.07 2.88
CA ALA A 311 3.60 -11.66 3.84
C ALA A 311 4.12 -10.64 4.84
N TYR A 312 3.21 -9.91 5.48
CA TYR A 312 3.52 -9.15 6.67
C TYR A 312 2.36 -9.09 7.64
N CYS A 313 2.68 -8.78 8.89
CA CYS A 313 1.71 -8.36 9.90
C CYS A 313 2.07 -6.99 10.46
N HIS A 314 1.10 -6.32 11.07
CA HIS A 314 1.34 -5.05 11.78
C HIS A 314 1.97 -5.31 13.15
N VAL A 315 2.91 -4.44 13.52
CA VAL A 315 3.63 -4.46 14.80
C VAL A 315 3.81 -3.03 15.32
N PRO A 316 4.11 -2.81 16.62
CA PRO A 316 4.43 -1.48 17.11
C PRO A 316 5.50 -0.77 16.27
N ASN A 317 5.39 0.55 16.17
CA ASN A 317 6.38 1.37 15.47
C ASN A 317 7.79 1.10 16.02
N ALA A 318 8.76 0.96 15.12
CA ALA A 318 10.16 0.65 15.43
C ALA A 318 10.39 -0.69 16.16
N SER A 319 9.42 -1.62 16.11
CA SER A 319 9.59 -2.92 16.75
C SER A 319 10.65 -3.80 16.07
N THR A 320 11.45 -4.48 16.90
CA THR A 320 12.43 -5.49 16.49
C THR A 320 12.03 -6.92 16.88
N VAL A 321 10.80 -7.11 17.38
CA VAL A 321 10.31 -8.43 17.80
C VAL A 321 10.15 -9.33 16.58
N ASP A 322 10.68 -10.55 16.68
CA ASP A 322 10.56 -11.55 15.63
C ASP A 322 9.15 -12.17 15.63
N MET A 323 8.42 -11.98 14.54
CA MET A 323 7.07 -12.51 14.36
C MET A 323 7.03 -13.77 13.47
N SER A 324 8.19 -14.30 13.04
CA SER A 324 8.29 -15.40 12.07
C SER A 324 7.42 -16.60 12.47
N ASP A 325 7.58 -17.10 13.69
CA ASP A 325 6.85 -18.29 14.15
C ASP A 325 5.35 -18.05 14.19
N ARG A 326 4.89 -16.86 14.65
CA ARG A 326 3.46 -16.50 14.71
C ARG A 326 2.85 -16.38 13.33
N ILE A 327 3.59 -15.81 12.38
CA ILE A 327 3.16 -15.71 10.97
C ILE A 327 3.04 -17.10 10.37
N GLU A 328 4.06 -17.95 10.52
CA GLU A 328 4.04 -19.31 10.00
C GLU A 328 2.98 -20.19 10.68
N GLU A 329 2.72 -20.01 11.99
CA GLU A 329 1.60 -20.66 12.70
C GLU A 329 0.25 -20.27 12.10
N GLN A 330 0.07 -18.99 11.77
CA GLN A 330 -1.15 -18.51 11.14
C GLN A 330 -1.33 -19.02 9.71
N VAL A 331 -0.26 -19.16 8.92
CA VAL A 331 -0.35 -19.80 7.60
C VAL A 331 -0.69 -21.29 7.76
N GLU A 332 0.01 -21.99 8.66
CA GLU A 332 -0.21 -23.42 8.93
C GLU A 332 -1.64 -23.72 9.40
N ARG A 333 -2.27 -22.82 10.18
CA ARG A 333 -3.68 -22.91 10.62
C ARG A 333 -4.66 -23.04 9.44
N PHE A 334 -4.39 -22.37 8.32
CA PHE A 334 -5.27 -22.36 7.14
C PHE A 334 -4.73 -23.17 5.96
N ALA A 335 -3.48 -23.63 6.03
CA ALA A 335 -2.81 -24.44 5.02
C ALA A 335 -1.87 -25.48 5.69
N PRO A 336 -2.41 -26.53 6.32
CA PRO A 336 -1.61 -27.57 6.95
C PRO A 336 -0.60 -28.19 5.97
N GLY A 337 0.65 -28.31 6.38
CA GLY A 337 1.77 -28.74 5.55
C GLY A 337 2.58 -27.60 4.94
N PHE A 338 2.17 -26.33 5.10
CA PHE A 338 2.89 -25.16 4.59
C PHE A 338 4.37 -25.16 5.02
N ARG A 339 4.67 -25.37 6.30
CA ARG A 339 6.05 -25.35 6.80
C ARG A 339 6.96 -26.38 6.14
N SER A 340 6.41 -27.53 5.75
CA SER A 340 7.18 -28.58 5.05
C SER A 340 7.62 -28.17 3.64
N LEU A 341 6.99 -27.14 3.07
CA LEU A 341 7.33 -26.61 1.76
C LEU A 341 8.45 -25.57 1.79
N ILE A 342 8.79 -25.02 2.96
CA ILE A 342 9.76 -23.92 3.06
C ILE A 342 11.17 -24.43 2.76
N ILE A 343 11.76 -23.92 1.69
CA ILE A 343 13.15 -24.22 1.28
C ILE A 343 14.09 -23.03 1.46
N GLY A 344 13.56 -21.84 1.73
CA GLY A 344 14.33 -20.65 2.08
C GLY A 344 13.42 -19.57 2.66
N ARG A 345 13.97 -18.75 3.56
CA ARG A 345 13.23 -17.67 4.23
C ARG A 345 14.05 -16.39 4.33
N SER A 346 13.38 -15.25 4.21
CA SER A 346 13.88 -13.92 4.52
C SER A 346 12.92 -13.26 5.48
N LYS A 347 13.43 -12.44 6.39
CA LYS A 347 12.64 -11.73 7.38
C LYS A 347 13.17 -10.33 7.57
N MET A 348 12.27 -9.38 7.77
CA MET A 348 12.61 -7.98 8.03
C MET A 348 11.69 -7.42 9.10
N ASN A 349 12.27 -6.98 10.22
CA ASN A 349 11.55 -6.22 11.22
C ASN A 349 11.40 -4.74 10.79
N SER A 350 10.70 -3.94 11.60
CA SER A 350 10.43 -2.54 11.29
C SER A 350 11.70 -1.69 11.11
N LEU A 351 12.77 -1.97 11.86
CA LEU A 351 14.04 -1.24 11.74
C LEU A 351 14.87 -1.70 10.54
N ASP A 352 14.81 -2.99 10.18
CA ASP A 352 15.44 -3.50 8.95
C ASP A 352 14.81 -2.83 7.71
N LEU A 353 13.48 -2.70 7.70
CA LEU A 353 12.75 -2.00 6.64
C LEU A 353 13.14 -0.52 6.56
N GLN A 354 13.20 0.18 7.70
CA GLN A 354 13.65 1.57 7.75
C GLN A 354 15.11 1.71 7.28
N ALA A 355 16.00 0.80 7.66
CA ALA A 355 17.41 0.82 7.24
C ALA A 355 17.56 0.65 5.72
N ARG A 356 16.68 -0.13 5.09
CA ARG A 356 16.64 -0.31 3.63
C ARG A 356 16.01 0.87 2.89
N ASN A 357 15.01 1.51 3.50
CA ASN A 357 14.33 2.67 2.95
C ASN A 357 13.95 3.64 4.08
N GLU A 358 14.68 4.74 4.19
CA GLU A 358 14.51 5.74 5.26
C GLU A 358 13.12 6.40 5.26
N ASN A 359 12.34 6.26 4.18
CA ASN A 359 10.94 6.69 4.12
C ASN A 359 10.01 5.80 4.98
N LEU A 360 10.40 4.58 5.32
CA LEU A 360 9.63 3.65 6.15
C LEU A 360 9.91 3.87 7.64
N GLN A 361 9.66 5.09 8.14
CA GLN A 361 10.05 5.47 9.49
C GLN A 361 9.33 4.62 10.57
N GLY A 362 10.12 3.87 11.35
CA GLY A 362 9.66 2.90 12.33
C GLY A 362 8.92 1.72 11.70
N GLY A 363 9.17 1.41 10.43
CA GLY A 363 8.49 0.37 9.66
C GLY A 363 7.12 0.79 9.11
N ASP A 364 6.73 2.07 9.25
CA ASP A 364 5.45 2.59 8.75
C ASP A 364 5.42 2.61 7.20
N VAL A 365 4.73 1.63 6.61
CA VAL A 365 4.55 1.50 5.15
C VAL A 365 3.53 2.47 4.57
N ALA A 366 2.77 3.18 5.40
CA ALA A 366 1.78 4.17 4.97
C ALA A 366 2.37 5.59 4.82
N GLY A 367 3.63 5.79 5.20
CA GLY A 367 4.30 7.09 5.16
C GLY A 367 3.68 8.12 6.10
N GLY A 368 3.04 7.67 7.18
CA GLY A 368 2.37 8.49 8.18
C GLY A 368 1.09 7.84 8.69
N ALA A 369 0.81 8.02 9.99
CA ALA A 369 -0.40 7.53 10.63
C ALA A 369 -1.69 8.07 9.98
N MET A 370 -2.68 7.22 9.74
CA MET A 370 -3.99 7.61 9.19
C MET A 370 -4.95 8.14 10.28
N THR A 371 -4.47 9.05 11.13
CA THR A 371 -5.34 9.74 12.10
C THR A 371 -6.33 10.66 11.38
N VAL A 372 -7.47 11.00 12.00
CA VAL A 372 -8.47 11.91 11.42
C VAL A 372 -7.84 13.22 10.90
N SER A 373 -6.92 13.81 11.67
CA SER A 373 -6.21 15.03 11.25
C SER A 373 -5.29 14.83 10.05
N GLN A 374 -4.47 13.77 10.04
CA GLN A 374 -3.56 13.46 8.93
C GLN A 374 -4.29 12.85 7.72
N PHE A 375 -5.53 12.39 7.86
CA PHE A 375 -6.36 11.96 6.74
C PHE A 375 -6.70 13.14 5.83
N PHE A 376 -7.13 14.27 6.40
CA PHE A 376 -7.54 15.43 5.62
C PHE A 376 -6.40 16.42 5.33
N LEU A 377 -5.43 16.55 6.23
CA LEU A 377 -4.48 17.67 6.24
C LEU A 377 -3.01 17.24 6.22
N ARG A 378 -2.67 16.01 5.81
CA ARG A 378 -1.25 15.59 5.77
C ARG A 378 -0.47 16.30 4.64
N PRO A 379 0.82 16.60 4.84
CA PRO A 379 1.48 16.76 6.13
C PRO A 379 1.07 18.07 6.82
N THR A 380 0.53 19.02 6.05
CA THR A 380 -0.05 20.29 6.52
C THR A 380 -1.23 20.70 5.63
N VAL A 381 -1.96 21.75 6.01
CA VAL A 381 -3.06 22.35 5.20
C VAL A 381 -2.62 22.77 3.79
N SER A 382 -1.33 23.03 3.58
CA SER A 382 -0.76 23.37 2.27
C SER A 382 -0.55 22.15 1.37
N MET A 383 -0.86 20.94 1.88
CA MET A 383 -0.74 19.64 1.21
C MET A 383 0.67 19.47 0.62
N TYR A 384 0.81 19.63 -0.69
CA TYR A 384 2.04 19.45 -1.44
C TYR A 384 3.01 20.63 -1.33
N ARG A 385 2.53 21.84 -0.98
CA ARG A 385 3.35 23.07 -1.00
C ARG A 385 4.15 23.25 0.29
N THR A 386 5.35 23.80 0.14
CA THR A 386 6.16 24.31 1.26
C THR A 386 6.22 25.83 1.23
N PRO A 387 6.65 26.50 2.32
CA PRO A 387 6.89 27.94 2.32
C PRO A 387 8.03 28.39 1.38
N ARG A 388 8.94 27.47 0.99
CA ARG A 388 9.99 27.77 0.03
C ARG A 388 9.41 27.63 -1.37
N ARG A 389 9.42 28.73 -2.14
CA ARG A 389 8.97 28.72 -3.54
C ARG A 389 9.75 27.67 -4.34
N GLY A 390 9.05 26.97 -5.23
CA GLY A 390 9.66 25.92 -6.06
C GLY A 390 9.94 24.61 -5.31
N LEU A 391 9.64 24.48 -4.01
CA LEU A 391 9.81 23.23 -3.26
C LEU A 391 8.46 22.61 -2.87
N TYR A 392 8.25 21.37 -3.26
CA TYR A 392 7.02 20.61 -3.03
C TYR A 392 7.33 19.24 -2.41
N LEU A 393 6.41 18.70 -1.61
CA LEU A 393 6.41 17.31 -1.18
C LEU A 393 5.54 16.47 -2.10
N CYS A 394 6.00 15.26 -2.43
CA CYS A 394 5.27 14.36 -3.33
C CYS A 394 5.23 12.89 -2.90
N SER A 395 5.60 12.59 -1.64
CA SER A 395 5.59 11.24 -1.08
C SER A 395 4.22 10.82 -0.54
N SER A 396 4.12 9.59 -0.04
CA SER A 396 2.92 9.06 0.66
C SER A 396 2.57 9.81 1.96
N SER A 397 3.43 10.73 2.41
CA SER A 397 3.10 11.66 3.50
C SER A 397 2.21 12.84 3.05
N THR A 398 1.93 12.96 1.75
CA THR A 398 0.95 13.90 1.17
C THR A 398 -0.33 13.17 0.76
N PRO A 399 -1.47 13.86 0.55
CA PRO A 399 -2.70 13.22 0.11
C PRO A 399 -2.54 12.62 -1.31
N PRO A 400 -3.25 11.54 -1.66
CA PRO A 400 -4.22 10.80 -0.85
C PRO A 400 -3.59 9.84 0.19
N GLY A 401 -2.27 9.71 0.22
CA GLY A 401 -1.55 8.95 1.23
C GLY A 401 -0.88 7.69 0.68
N ALA A 402 -1.09 6.58 1.38
CA ALA A 402 -0.41 5.32 1.13
C ALA A 402 -0.87 4.61 -0.15
N GLY A 403 0.04 3.80 -0.71
CA GLY A 403 -0.21 2.92 -1.86
C GLY A 403 0.56 3.32 -3.11
N VAL A 404 0.81 2.34 -3.97
CA VAL A 404 1.53 2.53 -5.24
C VAL A 404 0.56 2.99 -6.33
N HIS A 405 -0.02 4.18 -6.14
CA HIS A 405 -1.02 4.75 -7.05
C HIS A 405 -0.50 5.99 -7.83
N GLY A 406 0.67 6.53 -7.52
CA GLY A 406 1.31 7.63 -8.27
C GLY A 406 0.69 9.03 -8.08
N MET A 407 -0.46 9.15 -7.40
CA MET A 407 -1.20 10.41 -7.28
C MET A 407 -0.48 11.48 -6.45
N CYS A 408 0.32 11.11 -5.44
CA CYS A 408 1.08 12.10 -4.65
C CYS A 408 2.07 12.86 -5.54
N GLY A 409 2.82 12.13 -6.38
CA GLY A 409 3.67 12.68 -7.44
C GLY A 409 2.89 13.54 -8.43
N TYR A 410 1.80 13.00 -8.95
CA TYR A 410 0.95 13.67 -9.94
C TYR A 410 0.40 15.01 -9.42
N GLN A 411 -0.16 15.04 -8.23
CA GLN A 411 -0.77 16.25 -7.67
C GLN A 411 0.27 17.29 -7.25
N ALA A 412 1.44 16.85 -6.75
CA ALA A 412 2.55 17.76 -6.49
C ALA A 412 3.07 18.41 -7.79
N ALA A 413 3.21 17.63 -8.88
CA ALA A 413 3.58 18.16 -10.19
C ALA A 413 2.54 19.17 -10.71
N ARG A 414 1.24 18.87 -10.56
CA ARG A 414 0.17 19.83 -10.92
C ARG A 414 0.21 21.11 -10.09
N ALA A 415 0.48 21.01 -8.80
CA ALA A 415 0.65 22.17 -7.94
C ALA A 415 1.82 23.04 -8.38
N ALA A 416 2.94 22.42 -8.76
CA ALA A 416 4.11 23.12 -9.29
C ALA A 416 3.82 23.82 -10.63
N LEU A 417 3.20 23.12 -11.59
CA LEU A 417 2.85 23.68 -12.90
C LEU A 417 1.89 24.86 -12.80
N HIS A 418 0.88 24.76 -11.92
CA HIS A 418 -0.02 25.87 -11.61
C HIS A 418 0.74 27.09 -11.06
N ASP A 419 1.66 26.89 -10.11
CA ASP A 419 2.42 28.00 -9.51
C ASP A 419 3.44 28.62 -10.49
N LEU A 420 3.80 27.91 -11.56
CA LEU A 420 4.60 28.40 -12.68
C LEU A 420 3.76 29.10 -13.76
N GLY A 421 2.43 29.08 -13.66
CA GLY A 421 1.54 29.65 -14.69
C GLY A 421 1.48 28.81 -15.97
N VAL A 422 1.76 27.51 -15.88
CA VAL A 422 1.59 26.58 -17.00
C VAL A 422 0.15 26.07 -16.99
N ASP A 423 -0.63 26.44 -18.00
CA ASP A 423 -1.98 25.93 -18.18
C ASP A 423 -1.97 24.43 -18.48
N MET A 424 -2.70 23.69 -17.65
CA MET A 424 -2.88 22.25 -17.74
C MET A 424 -4.31 21.99 -18.21
N GLU A 425 -4.54 21.97 -19.54
CA GLU A 425 -5.81 21.52 -20.12
C GLU A 425 -6.09 20.04 -19.81
#